data_AF-A0A4R3EJ56-F1
#
_entry.id   AF-A0A4R3EJ56-F1
#
_cell.length_a   1.000
_cell.length_b   1.000
_cell.length_c   1.000
_cell.angle_alpha   90.00
_cell.angle_beta   90.00
_cell.angle_gamma   90.00
#
_symmetry.space_group_name_H-M   'P 1'
#
loop_
_entity.id
_entity.type
_entity.pdbx_description
1 polymer ?
#
loop_
_entity_poly.entity_id
_entity_poly.type
_entity_poly.pdbx_seq_one_letter_code
_entity_poly.pdbx_strand_id
1 'polypeptide(L)' 'MSDTPKLLSTSAMALSSSALLLALIGVLKAKGIFSDADETNVYETALLLLEESEANDDTGAVELAREVIEAHLES' A
#
# COMPACT_ATOMS: atom_id res chain seq x y z
N MET A 1 13.91 -3.43 -26.42
CA MET A 1 14.90 -3.18 -25.35
C MET A 1 14.24 -3.61 -24.05
N SER A 2 14.89 -4.38 -23.17
CA SER A 2 14.17 -5.01 -22.06
C SER A 2 13.71 -3.98 -21.02
N ASP A 3 12.43 -4.04 -20.64
CA ASP A 3 11.82 -3.18 -19.61
C ASP A 3 12.27 -3.53 -18.18
N THR A 4 13.16 -4.51 -18.03
CA THR A 4 13.68 -5.04 -16.77
C THR A 4 14.19 -3.97 -15.79
N PRO A 5 14.96 -2.94 -16.22
CA PRO A 5 15.47 -1.92 -15.29
C PRO A 5 14.36 -1.02 -14.74
N LYS A 6 13.34 -0.71 -15.56
CA LYS A 6 12.19 0.10 -15.14
C LYS A 6 11.32 -0.66 -14.16
N LEU A 7 11.01 -1.93 -14.47
CA LEU A 7 10.25 -2.80 -13.57
C LEU A 7 10.95 -2.94 -12.21
N LEU A 8 12.26 -3.19 -12.19
CA LEU A 8 13.04 -3.27 -10.95
C LEU A 8 13.01 -1.96 -10.15
N SER A 9 13.12 -0.81 -10.82
CA SER A 9 13.02 0.50 -10.17
C SER A 9 11.65 0.72 -9.53
N THR A 10 10.57 0.42 -10.24
CA THR A 10 9.20 0.55 -9.73
C THR A 10 8.97 -0.38 -8.55
N SER A 11 9.38 -1.65 -8.64
CA SER A 11 9.27 -2.61 -7.53
C SER A 11 10.08 -2.16 -6.30
N ALA A 12 11.29 -1.61 -6.50
CA ALA A 12 12.10 -1.09 -5.41
C ALA A 12 11.45 0.12 -4.73
N MET A 13 10.84 1.04 -5.50
CA MET A 13 10.10 2.18 -4.97
C MET A 13 8.87 1.74 -4.16
N ALA A 14 8.09 0.80 -4.70
CA ALA A 14 6.93 0.24 -4.01
C ALA A 14 7.34 -0.39 -2.68
N LEU A 15 8.34 -1.30 -2.70
CA LEU A 15 8.83 -1.96 -1.50
C LEU A 15 9.39 -0.98 -0.47
N SER A 16 10.13 0.04 -0.90
CA SER A 16 10.64 1.09 -0.02
C SER A 16 9.52 1.87 0.64
N SER A 17 8.45 2.18 -0.10
CA SER A 17 7.31 2.96 0.41
C SER A 17 6.52 2.14 1.43
N SER A 18 6.25 0.86 1.14
CA SER A 18 5.59 -0.06 2.08
C SER A 18 6.38 -0.24 3.36
N ALA A 19 7.70 -0.46 3.27
CA ALA A 19 8.55 -0.62 4.45
C ALA A 19 8.55 0.62 5.36
N LEU A 20 8.58 1.83 4.76
CA LEU A 20 8.50 3.07 5.51
C LEU A 20 7.14 3.27 6.18
N LEU A 21 6.05 2.95 5.49
CA LEU A 21 4.69 3.04 6.04
C LEU A 21 4.52 2.10 7.24
N LEU A 22 4.92 0.83 7.10
CA LEU A 22 4.86 -0.16 8.17
C LEU A 22 5.70 0.26 9.38
N ALA A 23 6.91 0.77 9.14
CA ALA A 23 7.76 1.29 10.21
C ALA A 23 7.11 2.49 10.92
N LEU A 24 6.47 3.39 10.18
CA LEU A 24 5.75 4.53 10.74
C LEU A 24 4.57 4.08 11.60
N ILE A 25 3.72 3.18 11.10
CA ILE A 25 2.60 2.60 11.86
C ILE A 25 3.12 1.98 13.16
N GLY A 26 4.17 1.15 13.08
CA GLY A 26 4.79 0.54 14.27
C GLY A 26 5.29 1.57 15.29
N VAL A 27 5.92 2.66 14.84
CA VAL A 27 6.36 3.75 15.71
C VAL A 27 5.18 4.48 16.37
N LEU A 28 4.08 4.71 15.64
CA LEU A 28 2.90 5.38 16.17
C LEU A 28 2.16 4.50 17.19
N LYS A 29 2.06 3.18 16.93
CA LYS A 29 1.51 2.20 17.87
C LYS A 29 2.33 2.13 19.16
N ALA A 30 3.66 2.06 19.03
CA ALA A 30 4.56 2.06 20.18
C ALA A 30 4.46 3.33 21.04
N LYS A 31 4.06 4.45 20.44
CA LYS A 31 3.80 5.73 21.13
C LYS A 31 2.38 5.83 21.73
N GLY A 32 1.51 4.85 21.48
CA GLY A 32 0.10 4.87 21.91
C GLY A 32 -0.74 5.93 21.20
N ILE A 33 -0.26 6.46 20.07
CA ILE A 33 -0.98 7.45 19.25
C ILE A 33 -1.97 6.76 18.31
N PHE A 34 -1.74 5.47 18.06
CA PHE A 34 -2.37 4.70 17.00
C PHE A 34 -2.74 3.33 17.55
N SER A 35 -4.01 2.98 17.44
CA SER A 35 -4.54 1.68 17.87
C SER A 35 -4.53 0.67 16.72
N ASP A 36 -4.78 -0.61 17.03
CA ASP A 36 -4.98 -1.63 16.00
C ASP A 36 -6.18 -1.30 15.10
N ALA A 37 -7.23 -0.68 15.65
CA ALA A 37 -8.38 -0.23 14.87
C ALA A 37 -8.03 0.92 13.92
N ASP A 38 -7.13 1.84 14.35
CA ASP A 38 -6.64 2.91 13.46
C ASP A 38 -5.81 2.33 12.31
N GLU A 39 -5.06 1.26 12.56
CA GLU A 39 -4.33 0.54 11.52
C GLU A 39 -5.25 -0.09 10.48
N THR A 40 -6.26 -0.84 10.92
CA THR A 40 -7.29 -1.38 10.01
C THR A 40 -7.95 -0.27 9.20
N ASN A 41 -8.33 0.84 9.85
CA ASN A 41 -8.97 1.97 9.19
C ASN A 41 -8.08 2.63 8.12
N VAL A 42 -6.75 2.67 8.33
CA VAL A 42 -5.82 3.17 7.30
C VAL A 42 -5.85 2.30 6.04
N TYR A 43 -5.81 0.98 6.19
CA TYR A 43 -5.87 0.08 5.04
C TYR A 43 -7.24 0.14 4.34
N GLU A 44 -8.35 0.14 5.10
CA GLU A 44 -9.70 0.28 4.54
C GLU A 44 -9.87 1.61 3.80
N THR A 45 -9.38 2.72 4.38
CA THR A 45 -9.40 4.03 3.71
C THR A 45 -8.58 4.03 2.43
N ALA A 46 -7.43 3.35 2.42
CA ALA A 46 -6.61 3.23 1.22
C ALA A 46 -7.33 2.44 0.11
N LEU A 47 -8.07 1.38 0.45
CA LEU A 47 -8.89 0.63 -0.51
C LEU A 47 -9.98 1.51 -1.12
N LEU A 48 -10.70 2.29 -0.30
CA LEU A 48 -11.72 3.23 -0.79
C LEU A 48 -11.15 4.25 -1.79
N LEU A 49 -9.95 4.79 -1.50
CA LEU A 49 -9.27 5.74 -2.39
C LEU A 49 -8.85 5.09 -3.72
N LEU A 50 -8.51 3.79 -3.71
CA LEU A 50 -8.20 3.04 -4.91
C LEU A 50 -9.45 2.77 -5.76
N GLU A 51 -10.57 2.41 -5.13
CA GLU A 51 -11.87 2.26 -5.83
C GLU A 51 -12.28 3.57 -6.53
N GLU A 52 -12.09 4.72 -5.87
CA GLU A 52 -12.34 6.04 -6.49
C GLU A 52 -11.39 6.35 -7.66
N SER A 53 -10.19 5.77 -7.64
CA SER A 53 -9.16 5.95 -8.68
C SER A 53 -9.31 4.99 -9.86
N GLU A 54 -10.03 3.88 -9.68
CA GLU A 54 -10.22 2.81 -10.68
C GLU A 54 -10.90 3.29 -11.97
N ALA A 55 -11.68 4.38 -11.89
CA ALA A 55 -12.39 4.96 -13.04
C ALA A 55 -11.47 5.37 -14.23
N ASN A 56 -10.15 5.42 -14.04
CA ASN A 56 -9.18 5.83 -15.07
C ASN A 56 -7.97 4.88 -15.22
N ASP A 57 -8.00 3.64 -14.70
CA ASP A 57 -6.83 2.75 -14.76
C ASP A 57 -6.83 1.80 -15.98
N ASP A 58 -6.14 2.21 -17.05
CA ASP A 58 -5.89 1.35 -18.23
C ASP A 58 -4.73 0.34 -18.00
N THR A 59 -4.03 0.41 -16.85
CA THR A 59 -2.77 -0.32 -16.63
C THR A 59 -2.91 -1.53 -15.68
N GLY A 60 -4.01 -1.66 -14.95
CA GLY A 60 -4.23 -2.69 -13.93
C GLY A 60 -3.40 -2.48 -12.65
N ALA A 61 -2.80 -1.31 -12.49
CA ALA A 61 -2.00 -0.96 -11.32
C ALA A 61 -2.86 -0.77 -10.07
N VAL A 62 -4.11 -0.31 -10.22
CA VAL A 62 -5.06 -0.15 -9.12
C VAL A 62 -5.44 -1.50 -8.54
N GLU A 63 -5.75 -2.49 -9.39
CA GLU A 63 -6.08 -3.85 -8.96
C GLU A 63 -4.90 -4.51 -8.22
N LEU A 64 -3.68 -4.40 -8.77
CA LEU A 64 -2.48 -4.92 -8.12
C LEU A 64 -2.20 -4.22 -6.77
N ALA A 65 -2.47 -2.93 -6.67
CA ALA A 65 -2.36 -2.21 -5.39
C ALA A 65 -3.42 -2.68 -4.38
N ARG A 66 -4.64 -2.98 -4.83
CA ARG A 66 -5.72 -3.51 -4.00
C ARG A 66 -5.34 -4.86 -3.38
N GLU A 67 -4.88 -5.81 -4.21
CA GLU A 67 -4.45 -7.15 -3.76
C GLU A 67 -3.35 -7.08 -2.69
N VAL A 68 -2.39 -6.15 -2.84
CA VAL A 68 -1.30 -5.98 -1.87
C VAL A 68 -1.82 -5.47 -0.53
N ILE A 69 -2.78 -4.55 -0.53
CA ILE A 69 -3.36 -3.98 0.69
C ILE A 69 -4.26 -5.01 1.39
N GLU A 70 -5.09 -5.74 0.63
CA GLU A 70 -5.92 -6.82 1.17
C GLU A 70 -5.06 -7.89 1.87
N ALA A 71 -3.94 -8.30 1.25
CA ALA A 71 -3.00 -9.24 1.86
C ALA A 71 -2.40 -8.73 3.18
N HIS A 72 -2.28 -7.41 3.38
CA HIS A 72 -1.83 -6.84 4.67
C HIS A 72 -2.93 -6.85 5.73
N LEU A 73 -4.22 -6.75 5.35
CA LEU A 73 -5.35 -6.84 6.27
C LEU A 73 -5.61 -8.27 6.75
N GLU A 74 -5.30 -9.27 5.93
CA GLU A 74 -5.49 -10.69 6.25
C GLU A 74 -4.36 -11.31 7.10
N SER A 75 -3.25 -10.59 7.27
CA SER A 75 -2.01 -11.01 7.96
C SER A 75 -2.06 -10.77 9.47
#